data_AF-A0A962ZI31-F1
#
_entry.id   AF-A0A962ZI31-F1
#
_cell.length_a   1.000
_cell.length_b   1.000
_cell.length_c   1.000
_cell.angle_alpha   90.00
_cell.angle_beta   90.00
_cell.angle_gamma   90.00
#
_symmetry.space_group_name_H-M   'P 1'
#
loop_
_entity.id
_entity.type
_entity.pdbx_description
1 polymer ?
#
loop_
_entity_poly.entity_id
_entity_poly.type
_entity_poly.pdbx_seq_one_letter_code
_entity_poly.pdbx_strand_id
1 'polypeptide(L)'
;MTEHVILIENARDWKPGYPQLPVVEAREYLAGSTGLNRSGVHVINLCRSQRYLSEGYYCSLLAEARRHRILPSVRTLQDLSRKSIYSLDTGDLDKVVQKIFRKSRQDITTTAFELDIFFGKCGVKEMEDFARQLFETFPAPMLRIEFRLSDKWRIASIKPLVFRQLTETQEALFFSALDQHLARRWRKRRAPSSTRYDMAILYNPQEELPPSDERALQKFIRAAREQGINAELIERRDYARLAEYDALFIRETTQIAHYTYRFARKADSEGMVVID
;
A
#
# COMPACT_ATOMS: atom_id res chain seq x y z
N MET A 1 -18.07 -14.04 6.99
CA MET A 1 -17.24 -13.07 7.73
C MET A 1 -15.84 -13.18 7.19
N THR A 2 -15.14 -12.06 7.06
CA THR A 2 -13.74 -12.06 6.66
C THR A 2 -12.92 -12.67 7.79
N GLU A 3 -12.18 -13.74 7.51
CA GLU A 3 -11.35 -14.42 8.50
C GLU A 3 -9.95 -13.81 8.44
N HIS A 4 -9.43 -13.37 9.59
CA HIS A 4 -8.08 -12.80 9.72
C HIS A 4 -7.18 -13.80 10.43
N VAL A 5 -6.00 -14.03 9.88
CA VAL A 5 -4.98 -14.91 10.43
C VAL A 5 -3.66 -14.17 10.50
N ILE A 6 -2.98 -14.28 11.63
CA ILE A 6 -1.64 -13.73 11.83
C ILE A 6 -0.64 -14.87 11.70
N LEU A 7 0.35 -14.71 10.82
CA LEU A 7 1.46 -15.67 10.69
C LEU A 7 2.66 -15.21 11.49
N ILE A 8 3.21 -16.14 12.26
CA ILE A 8 4.45 -16.00 13.03
C ILE A 8 5.36 -17.19 12.77
N GLU A 9 6.67 -17.04 12.92
CA GLU A 9 7.60 -18.16 12.71
C GLU A 9 7.62 -19.14 13.89
N ASN A 10 7.31 -18.67 15.11
CA ASN A 10 7.32 -19.49 16.31
C ASN A 10 6.28 -19.00 17.31
N ALA A 11 5.51 -19.90 17.94
CA ALA A 11 4.48 -19.55 18.93
C ALA A 11 4.95 -18.56 20.01
N ARG A 12 6.22 -18.61 20.43
CA ARG A 12 6.79 -17.69 21.44
C ARG A 12 6.92 -16.25 20.97
N ASP A 13 6.74 -15.98 19.68
CA ASP A 13 6.73 -14.62 19.14
C ASP A 13 5.43 -13.89 19.47
N TRP A 14 4.35 -14.62 19.74
CA TRP A 14 3.11 -14.06 20.28
C TRP A 14 3.12 -14.22 21.81
N LYS A 15 3.40 -13.12 22.53
CA LYS A 15 3.61 -13.15 23.98
C LYS A 15 2.29 -13.34 24.74
N PRO A 16 2.32 -13.97 25.94
CA PRO A 16 1.19 -13.92 26.87
C PRO A 16 0.81 -12.46 27.18
N GLY A 17 -0.48 -12.13 27.09
CA GLY A 17 -0.99 -10.77 27.29
C GLY A 17 -1.27 -10.01 25.99
N TYR A 18 -0.85 -10.54 24.83
CA TYR A 18 -1.27 -10.00 23.54
C TYR A 18 -2.75 -10.28 23.22
N PRO A 19 -3.36 -9.51 22.29
CA PRO A 19 -4.74 -9.73 21.89
C PRO A 19 -5.01 -11.18 21.46
N GLN A 20 -6.20 -11.66 21.80
CA GLN A 20 -6.67 -12.99 21.40
C GLN A 20 -7.10 -12.95 19.93
N LEU A 21 -6.14 -13.24 19.04
CA LEU A 21 -6.32 -13.27 17.60
C LEU A 21 -6.01 -14.66 17.05
N PRO A 22 -6.54 -15.04 15.86
CA PRO A 22 -6.17 -16.28 15.21
C PRO A 22 -4.71 -16.21 14.74
N VAL A 23 -3.81 -16.80 15.53
CA VAL A 23 -2.37 -16.84 15.23
C VAL A 23 -1.99 -18.26 14.81
N VAL A 24 -1.20 -18.35 13.74
CA VAL A 24 -0.79 -19.61 13.11
C VAL A 24 0.71 -19.59 12.87
N GLU A 25 1.39 -20.70 13.13
CA GLU A 25 2.80 -20.81 12.80
C GLU A 25 3.01 -20.95 11.29
N ALA A 26 4.04 -20.29 10.77
CA ALA A 26 4.41 -20.29 9.37
C ALA A 26 4.53 -21.72 8.80
N ARG A 27 5.13 -22.63 9.57
CA ARG A 27 5.32 -24.04 9.20
C ARG A 27 4.00 -24.78 9.05
N GLU A 28 3.07 -24.58 9.96
CA GLU A 28 1.73 -25.18 9.89
C GLU A 28 0.95 -24.63 8.69
N TYR A 29 1.05 -23.32 8.46
CA TYR A 29 0.44 -22.68 7.30
C TYR A 29 0.98 -23.22 5.97
N LEU A 30 2.30 -23.42 5.88
CA LEU A 30 2.97 -24.01 4.72
C LEU A 30 2.58 -25.48 4.51
N ALA A 31 2.52 -26.27 5.60
CA ALA A 31 2.14 -27.67 5.57
C ALA A 31 0.65 -27.88 5.21
N GLY A 32 -0.19 -26.85 5.33
CA GLY A 32 -1.63 -26.94 5.04
C GLY A 32 -2.43 -27.64 6.14
N SER A 33 -1.85 -27.82 7.33
CA SER A 33 -2.49 -28.45 8.50
C SER A 33 -3.54 -27.57 9.18
N THR A 34 -3.69 -26.32 8.75
CA THR A 34 -4.49 -25.29 9.40
C THR A 34 -5.96 -25.26 8.96
N GLY A 35 -6.34 -26.05 7.93
CA GLY A 35 -7.70 -26.06 7.40
C GLY A 35 -8.13 -24.80 6.66
N LEU A 36 -7.22 -23.83 6.47
CA LEU A 36 -7.42 -22.56 5.77
C LEU A 36 -7.38 -22.73 4.24
N ASN A 37 -8.18 -23.64 3.69
CA ASN A 37 -8.24 -23.90 2.24
C ASN A 37 -9.35 -23.12 1.52
N ARG A 38 -10.00 -22.18 2.21
CA ARG A 38 -11.13 -21.41 1.68
C ARG A 38 -10.67 -20.04 1.17
N SER A 39 -11.25 -19.58 0.06
CA SER A 39 -11.03 -18.22 -0.43
C SER A 39 -11.61 -17.18 0.54
N GLY A 40 -10.95 -16.02 0.67
CA GLY A 40 -11.44 -14.91 1.50
C GLY A 40 -10.79 -14.80 2.89
N VAL A 41 -9.71 -15.55 3.13
CA VAL A 41 -8.84 -15.38 4.31
C VAL A 41 -7.90 -14.20 4.09
N HIS A 42 -7.74 -13.37 5.12
CA HIS A 42 -6.76 -12.31 5.18
C HIS A 42 -5.62 -12.73 6.08
N VAL A 43 -4.40 -12.63 5.56
CA VAL A 43 -3.21 -13.11 6.23
C VAL A 43 -2.30 -11.92 6.50
N ILE A 44 -1.99 -11.67 7.77
CA ILE A 44 -1.00 -10.69 8.19
C ILE A 44 0.26 -11.46 8.53
N ASN A 45 1.29 -11.30 7.70
CA ASN A 45 2.54 -12.02 7.83
C ASN A 45 3.51 -11.20 8.70
N LEU A 46 3.73 -11.68 9.93
CA LEU A 46 4.66 -11.12 10.91
C LEU A 46 5.89 -12.02 11.12
N CYS A 47 6.19 -12.89 10.14
CA CYS A 47 7.39 -13.72 10.18
C CYS A 47 8.65 -12.87 10.33
N ARG A 48 9.64 -13.39 11.07
CA ARG A 48 10.85 -12.65 11.42
C ARG A 48 11.68 -12.29 10.20
N SER A 49 11.69 -13.15 9.19
CA SER A 49 12.36 -12.92 7.92
C SER A 49 11.38 -13.00 6.77
N GLN A 50 11.37 -11.96 5.94
CA GLN A 50 10.58 -11.88 4.70
C GLN A 50 11.49 -11.74 3.46
N ARG A 51 12.76 -12.12 3.59
CA ARG A 51 13.72 -12.13 2.49
C ARG A 51 13.41 -13.25 1.49
N TYR A 52 13.88 -13.11 0.26
CA TYR A 52 13.78 -14.18 -0.73
C TYR A 52 14.24 -15.53 -0.16
N LEU A 53 13.43 -16.58 -0.39
CA LEU A 53 13.60 -17.94 0.12
C LEU A 53 13.46 -18.12 1.65
N SER A 54 13.01 -17.12 2.40
CA SER A 54 12.67 -17.31 3.82
C SER A 54 11.32 -18.01 4.00
N GLU A 55 11.07 -18.56 5.20
CA GLU A 55 9.76 -19.12 5.57
C GLU A 55 8.65 -18.08 5.35
N GLY A 56 8.83 -16.85 5.82
CA GLY A 56 7.88 -15.76 5.61
C GLY A 56 7.62 -15.43 4.14
N TYR A 57 8.64 -15.50 3.27
CA TYR A 57 8.47 -15.27 1.83
C TYR A 57 7.63 -16.38 1.18
N TYR A 58 7.88 -17.64 1.53
CA TYR A 58 7.07 -18.77 1.06
C TYR A 58 5.64 -18.70 1.57
N CYS A 59 5.40 -18.23 2.80
CA CYS A 59 4.05 -18.02 3.30
C CYS A 59 3.28 -17.01 2.43
N SER A 60 3.92 -15.90 2.02
CA SER A 60 3.28 -14.93 1.15
C SER A 60 3.00 -15.49 -0.26
N LEU A 61 3.93 -16.25 -0.84
CA LEU A 61 3.72 -16.94 -2.12
C LEU A 61 2.55 -17.92 -2.07
N LEU A 62 2.52 -18.77 -1.04
CA LEU A 62 1.47 -19.77 -0.89
C LEU A 62 0.11 -19.14 -0.62
N ALA A 63 0.07 -18.04 0.14
CA ALA A 63 -1.15 -17.29 0.37
C ALA A 63 -1.73 -16.73 -0.93
N GLU A 64 -0.90 -16.15 -1.81
CA GLU A 64 -1.34 -15.69 -3.13
C GLU A 64 -1.87 -16.85 -4.00
N ALA A 65 -1.18 -17.99 -4.02
CA ALA A 65 -1.62 -19.18 -4.73
C ALA A 65 -2.98 -19.72 -4.23
N ARG A 66 -3.25 -19.59 -2.92
CA ARG A 66 -4.54 -19.93 -2.30
C ARG A 66 -5.63 -18.85 -2.48
N ARG A 67 -5.32 -17.74 -3.17
CA ARG A 67 -6.19 -16.56 -3.26
C ARG A 67 -6.56 -15.97 -1.90
N HIS A 68 -5.65 -16.08 -0.94
CA HIS A 68 -5.72 -15.34 0.32
C HIS A 68 -5.19 -13.92 0.08
N ARG A 69 -5.72 -12.97 0.84
CA ARG A 69 -5.23 -11.59 0.79
C ARG A 69 -4.14 -11.44 1.85
N ILE A 70 -2.89 -11.41 1.39
CA ILE A 70 -1.70 -11.39 2.24
C ILE A 70 -1.13 -9.98 2.38
N LEU A 71 -0.69 -9.63 3.59
CA LEU A 71 0.02 -8.40 3.91
C LEU A 71 1.32 -8.74 4.67
N PRO A 72 2.53 -8.45 4.12
CA PRO A 72 2.79 -7.91 2.78
C PRO A 72 2.68 -8.97 1.67
N SER A 73 2.34 -8.51 0.46
CA SER A 73 2.38 -9.32 -0.78
C SER A 73 3.80 -9.66 -1.20
N VAL A 74 3.96 -10.66 -2.07
CA VAL A 74 5.26 -11.05 -2.64
C VAL A 74 5.88 -9.90 -3.42
N ARG A 75 5.05 -9.17 -4.18
CA ARG A 75 5.46 -7.96 -4.89
C ARG A 75 5.99 -6.90 -3.92
N THR A 76 5.26 -6.60 -2.84
CA THR A 76 5.70 -5.63 -1.82
C THR A 76 7.03 -6.04 -1.19
N LEU A 77 7.23 -7.34 -0.91
CA LEU A 77 8.51 -7.84 -0.39
C LEU A 77 9.66 -7.64 -1.38
N GLN A 78 9.42 -7.88 -2.67
CA GLN A 78 10.41 -7.63 -3.73
C GLN A 78 10.72 -6.14 -3.86
N ASP A 79 9.72 -5.28 -3.83
CA ASP A 79 9.90 -3.83 -3.93
C ASP A 79 10.70 -3.29 -2.74
N LEU A 80 10.39 -3.72 -1.52
CA LEU A 80 11.12 -3.36 -0.31
C LEU A 80 12.55 -3.94 -0.26
N SER A 81 12.87 -4.98 -1.03
CA SER A 81 14.22 -5.55 -1.11
C SER A 81 15.15 -4.78 -2.06
N ARG A 82 14.59 -4.02 -3.00
CA ARG A 82 15.33 -3.32 -4.05
C ARG A 82 15.74 -1.92 -3.60
N LYS A 83 17.01 -1.76 -3.22
CA LYS A 83 17.58 -0.46 -2.78
C LYS A 83 17.46 0.68 -3.81
N SER A 84 17.34 0.38 -5.09
CA SER A 84 17.29 1.36 -6.18
C SER A 84 15.93 2.06 -6.33
N ILE A 85 14.84 1.47 -5.83
CA ILE A 85 13.47 2.00 -5.99
C ILE A 85 13.27 3.29 -5.17
N TYR A 86 13.98 3.44 -4.06
CA TYR A 86 13.81 4.57 -3.14
C TYR A 86 14.18 5.94 -3.73
N SER A 87 14.89 5.99 -4.87
CA SER A 87 15.29 7.24 -5.51
C SER A 87 14.28 7.75 -6.57
N LEU A 88 13.40 6.88 -7.06
CA LEU A 88 12.53 7.17 -8.21
C LEU A 88 11.06 7.44 -7.79
N ASP A 89 10.60 6.90 -6.67
CA ASP A 89 9.20 7.04 -6.19
C ASP A 89 9.00 8.03 -5.02
N THR A 90 10.07 8.52 -4.39
CA THR A 90 9.98 9.36 -3.18
C THR A 90 9.94 10.86 -3.45
N GLY A 91 10.01 11.33 -4.70
CA GLY A 91 10.11 12.77 -4.99
C GLY A 91 8.94 13.62 -4.45
N ASP A 92 7.74 13.05 -4.40
CA ASP A 92 6.57 13.71 -3.78
C ASP A 92 6.56 13.56 -2.25
N LEU A 93 7.03 12.42 -1.74
CA LEU A 93 7.21 12.16 -0.31
C LEU A 93 8.27 13.08 0.32
N ASP A 94 9.39 13.30 -0.38
CA ASP A 94 10.46 14.21 0.03
C ASP A 94 9.96 15.65 0.18
N LYS A 95 8.97 16.10 -0.62
CA LYS A 95 8.36 17.43 -0.47
C LYS A 95 7.55 17.57 0.81
N VAL A 96 6.81 16.52 1.19
CA VAL A 96 6.06 16.47 2.46
C VAL A 96 7.04 16.52 3.63
N VAL A 97 8.10 15.72 3.54
CA VAL A 97 9.21 15.70 4.50
C VAL A 97 9.84 17.10 4.64
N GLN A 98 10.17 17.78 3.53
CA GLN A 98 10.70 19.15 3.57
C GLN A 98 9.78 20.12 4.31
N LYS A 99 8.47 20.05 4.05
CA LYS A 99 7.48 20.96 4.65
C LYS A 99 7.40 20.78 6.17
N ILE A 100 7.50 19.54 6.64
CA ILE A 100 7.41 19.20 8.06
C ILE A 100 8.70 19.60 8.77
N PHE A 101 9.87 19.24 8.22
CA PHE A 101 11.16 19.58 8.84
C PHE A 101 11.54 21.07 8.73
N ARG A 102 10.99 21.84 7.78
CA ARG A 102 11.17 23.31 7.74
C ARG A 102 10.52 24.02 8.92
N LYS A 103 9.39 23.52 9.43
CA LYS A 103 8.68 24.12 10.57
C LYS A 103 9.33 23.82 11.93
N SER A 104 10.11 22.74 12.02
CA SER A 104 10.84 22.35 13.23
C SER A 104 12.16 23.10 13.41
N ARG A 105 12.39 24.18 12.65
CA ARG A 105 13.57 25.04 12.81
C ARG A 105 13.37 25.95 14.03
N GLN A 106 13.88 25.50 15.17
CA GLN A 106 14.56 26.42 16.06
C GLN A 106 15.89 25.90 16.63
N ASP A 107 16.11 24.60 16.87
CA ASP A 107 17.42 24.15 17.41
C ASP A 107 17.72 22.66 17.12
N ILE A 108 18.09 22.28 15.89
CA ILE A 108 18.32 20.86 15.59
C ILE A 108 19.59 20.62 14.75
N THR A 109 20.62 20.07 15.42
CA THR A 109 21.87 19.48 14.88
C THR A 109 21.65 18.10 14.26
N THR A 110 20.41 17.58 14.28
CA THR A 110 20.09 16.21 13.87
C THR A 110 20.15 16.07 12.36
N THR A 111 21.13 15.28 11.89
CA THR A 111 21.35 14.97 10.47
C THR A 111 20.65 13.69 10.01
N ALA A 112 20.06 12.92 10.94
CA ALA A 112 19.33 11.68 10.66
C ALA A 112 18.11 11.54 11.57
N PHE A 113 16.98 11.11 11.01
CA PHE A 113 15.73 10.89 11.75
C PHE A 113 15.13 9.54 11.37
N GLU A 114 14.57 8.83 12.33
CA GLU A 114 13.87 7.55 12.09
C GLU A 114 12.38 7.70 12.41
N LEU A 115 11.53 7.14 11.56
CA LEU A 115 10.09 7.06 11.77
C LEU A 115 9.62 5.62 11.62
N ASP A 116 8.95 5.11 12.64
CA ASP A 116 8.29 3.82 12.59
C ASP A 116 6.80 4.01 12.21
N ILE A 117 6.37 3.22 11.24
CA ILE A 117 5.01 3.21 10.70
C ILE A 117 4.42 1.82 10.90
N PHE A 118 3.21 1.76 11.46
CA PHE A 118 2.44 0.54 11.68
C PHE A 118 1.09 0.68 10.96
N PHE A 119 0.82 -0.17 9.97
CA PHE A 119 -0.42 -0.13 9.16
C PHE A 119 -0.82 1.27 8.63
N GLY A 120 0.17 2.10 8.28
CA GLY A 120 -0.03 3.47 7.82
C GLY A 120 -0.27 4.52 8.91
N LYS A 121 -0.02 4.17 10.17
CA LYS A 121 -0.05 5.06 11.33
C LYS A 121 1.35 5.22 11.92
N CYS A 122 1.62 6.36 12.53
CA CYS A 122 2.90 6.64 13.20
C CYS A 122 2.65 7.48 14.45
N GLY A 123 3.66 7.58 15.33
CA GLY A 123 3.56 8.34 16.58
C GLY A 123 3.61 9.87 16.43
N VAL A 124 3.90 10.37 15.22
CA VAL A 124 4.06 11.82 14.93
C VAL A 124 2.86 12.30 14.13
N LYS A 125 2.01 13.15 14.71
CA LYS A 125 0.74 13.59 14.11
C LYS A 125 0.93 14.28 12.75
N GLU A 126 1.97 15.09 12.62
CA GLU A 126 2.30 15.82 11.40
C GLU A 126 2.69 14.89 10.24
N MET A 127 3.14 13.67 10.55
CA MET A 127 3.57 12.65 9.59
C MET A 127 2.47 11.63 9.28
N GLU A 128 1.25 11.77 9.81
CA GLU A 128 0.17 10.78 9.57
C GLU A 128 -0.18 10.63 8.09
N ASP A 129 -0.28 11.73 7.34
CA ASP A 129 -0.57 11.66 5.90
C ASP A 129 0.57 11.00 5.12
N PHE A 130 1.82 11.28 5.50
CA PHE A 130 3.00 10.61 4.95
C PHE A 130 2.97 9.11 5.24
N ALA A 131 2.70 8.72 6.49
CA ALA A 131 2.64 7.33 6.91
C ALA A 131 1.56 6.55 6.15
N ARG A 132 0.39 7.18 5.94
CA ARG A 132 -0.71 6.62 5.15
C ARG A 132 -0.32 6.42 3.70
N GLN A 133 0.19 7.46 3.02
CA GLN A 133 0.63 7.37 1.62
C GLN A 133 1.71 6.30 1.44
N LEU A 134 2.63 6.18 2.41
CA LEU A 134 3.68 5.21 2.34
C LEU A 134 3.16 3.77 2.50
N PHE A 135 2.21 3.53 3.40
CA PHE A 135 1.56 2.24 3.53
C PHE A 135 0.71 1.87 2.32
N GLU A 136 0.08 2.86 1.66
CA GLU A 136 -0.63 2.64 0.39
C GLU A 136 0.34 2.26 -0.75
N THR A 137 1.56 2.81 -0.73
CA THR A 137 2.61 2.53 -1.74
C THR A 137 3.32 1.21 -1.47
N PHE A 138 3.67 0.94 -0.21
CA PHE A 138 4.31 -0.28 0.25
C PHE A 138 3.47 -0.92 1.36
N PRO A 139 2.41 -1.70 1.01
CA PRO A 139 1.55 -2.34 1.98
C PRO A 139 2.31 -3.38 2.82
N ALA A 140 2.78 -2.97 3.99
CA ALA A 140 3.48 -3.81 4.94
C ALA A 140 3.02 -3.50 6.38
N PRO A 141 2.93 -4.49 7.28
CA PRO A 141 2.42 -4.29 8.64
C PRO A 141 3.21 -3.26 9.44
N MET A 142 4.54 -3.27 9.26
CA MET A 142 5.46 -2.44 10.03
C MET A 142 6.68 -2.06 9.18
N LEU A 143 6.98 -0.76 9.11
CA LEU A 143 8.08 -0.18 8.35
C LEU A 143 8.85 0.80 9.21
N ARG A 144 10.17 0.83 9.05
CA ARG A 144 11.06 1.88 9.55
C ARG A 144 11.61 2.70 8.40
N ILE A 145 11.46 4.00 8.52
CA ILE A 145 11.91 4.98 7.53
C ILE A 145 13.06 5.75 8.12
N GLU A 146 14.21 5.67 7.46
CA GLU A 146 15.37 6.49 7.80
C GLU A 146 15.41 7.70 6.88
N PHE A 147 15.47 8.89 7.45
CA PHE A 147 15.68 10.14 6.73
C PHE A 147 17.09 10.63 6.98
N ARG A 148 17.73 11.20 5.96
CA ARG A 148 19.03 11.86 6.11
C ARG A 148 19.00 13.26 5.52
N LEU A 149 19.65 14.17 6.23
CA LEU A 149 19.90 15.54 5.79
C LEU A 149 21.23 15.58 5.05
N SER A 150 21.16 15.77 3.74
CA SER A 150 22.28 16.21 2.90
C SER A 150 22.06 17.69 2.58
N ASP A 151 21.75 18.04 1.33
CA ASP A 151 21.28 19.40 0.97
C ASP A 151 19.81 19.61 1.32
N LYS A 152 19.05 18.51 1.30
CA LYS A 152 17.62 18.42 1.59
C LYS A 152 17.39 17.09 2.32
N TRP A 153 16.46 17.08 3.29
CA TRP A 153 15.91 15.82 3.83
C TRP A 153 15.41 14.90 2.71
N ARG A 154 15.91 13.66 2.70
CA ARG A 154 15.47 12.62 1.79
C ARG A 154 15.27 11.32 2.55
N ILE A 155 14.39 10.47 2.02
CA ILE A 155 14.29 9.08 2.48
C ILE A 155 15.59 8.36 2.10
N ALA A 156 16.35 7.94 3.11
CA ALA A 156 17.58 7.20 2.95
C ALA A 156 17.33 5.69 2.85
N SER A 157 16.35 5.18 3.61
CA SER A 157 15.92 3.78 3.50
C SER A 157 14.51 3.55 4.02
N ILE A 158 13.88 2.50 3.49
CA ILE A 158 12.58 1.98 3.92
C ILE A 158 12.80 0.50 4.21
N LYS A 159 12.63 0.09 5.46
CA LYS A 159 12.91 -1.29 5.90
C LYS A 159 11.70 -1.90 6.60
N PRO A 160 11.32 -3.15 6.30
CA PRO A 160 10.43 -3.90 7.18
C PRO A 160 11.00 -3.97 8.60
N LEU A 161 10.15 -3.77 9.59
CA LEU A 161 10.49 -4.04 10.99
C LEU A 161 10.22 -5.52 11.32
N VAL A 162 10.93 -6.02 12.33
CA VAL A 162 10.72 -7.36 12.85
C VAL A 162 9.86 -7.27 14.10
N PHE A 163 8.71 -7.95 14.11
CA PHE A 163 7.72 -7.89 15.21
C PHE A 163 8.33 -8.15 16.60
N ARG A 164 9.26 -9.11 16.69
CA ARG A 164 9.93 -9.47 17.95
C ARG A 164 10.85 -8.36 18.50
N GLN A 165 11.27 -7.42 17.66
CA GLN A 165 12.20 -6.35 18.03
C GLN A 165 11.48 -5.07 18.47
N LEU A 166 10.15 -5.08 18.53
CA LEU A 166 9.39 -3.93 18.98
C LEU A 166 9.60 -3.70 20.48
N THR A 167 9.79 -2.44 20.87
CA THR A 167 9.77 -1.99 22.25
C THR A 167 8.34 -1.93 22.77
N GLU A 168 8.14 -1.85 24.08
CA GLU A 168 6.79 -1.77 24.69
C GLU A 168 5.96 -0.60 24.11
N THR A 169 6.59 0.56 23.88
CA THR A 169 5.92 1.71 23.26
C THR A 169 5.53 1.44 21.81
N GLN A 170 6.39 0.76 21.04
CA GLN A 170 6.10 0.37 19.66
C GLN A 170 5.02 -0.72 19.60
N GLU A 171 5.02 -1.67 20.54
CA GLU A 171 3.99 -2.70 20.65
C GLU A 171 2.61 -2.06 20.88
N ALA A 172 2.51 -1.08 21.79
CA ALA A 172 1.26 -0.36 22.03
C ALA A 172 0.74 0.35 20.77
N LEU A 173 1.62 1.03 20.03
CA LEU A 173 1.27 1.66 18.74
C LEU A 173 0.87 0.62 17.69
N PHE A 174 1.60 -0.49 17.60
CA PHE A 174 1.33 -1.57 16.67
C PHE A 174 -0.05 -2.20 16.90
N PHE A 175 -0.38 -2.56 18.14
CA PHE A 175 -1.68 -3.17 18.45
C PHE A 175 -2.83 -2.19 18.24
N SER A 176 -2.66 -0.91 18.61
CA SER A 176 -3.66 0.11 18.31
C SER A 176 -3.90 0.26 16.79
N ALA A 177 -2.83 0.24 15.99
CA ALA A 177 -2.92 0.31 14.53
C ALA A 177 -3.50 -0.98 13.92
N LEU A 178 -3.16 -2.15 14.47
CA LEU A 178 -3.69 -3.45 14.08
C LEU A 178 -5.19 -3.52 14.33
N ASP A 179 -5.67 -3.11 15.51
CA ASP A 179 -7.10 -3.08 15.83
C ASP A 179 -7.87 -2.19 14.86
N GLN A 180 -7.35 -1.01 14.54
CA GLN A 180 -7.95 -0.14 13.52
C GLN A 180 -7.94 -0.79 12.13
N HIS A 181 -6.86 -1.50 11.78
CA HIS A 181 -6.74 -2.20 10.50
C HIS A 181 -7.73 -3.36 10.38
N LEU A 182 -7.92 -4.14 11.45
CA LEU A 182 -8.87 -5.26 11.52
C LEU A 182 -10.33 -4.77 11.62
N ALA A 183 -10.58 -3.69 12.36
CA ALA A 183 -11.91 -3.11 12.55
C ALA A 183 -12.45 -2.42 11.29
N ARG A 184 -11.57 -2.05 10.34
CA ARG A 184 -11.98 -1.64 8.99
C ARG A 184 -12.68 -2.81 8.33
N ARG A 185 -14.01 -2.87 8.51
CA ARG A 185 -14.90 -3.63 7.65
C ARG A 185 -14.57 -3.20 6.23
N TRP A 186 -13.88 -4.05 5.49
CA TRP A 186 -13.70 -3.81 4.07
C TRP A 186 -15.08 -3.63 3.50
N ARG A 187 -15.32 -2.41 3.04
CA ARG A 187 -16.56 -2.03 2.37
C ARG A 187 -16.79 -3.12 1.35
N LYS A 188 -17.88 -3.88 1.49
CA LYS A 188 -18.31 -4.83 0.45
C LYS A 188 -18.17 -4.06 -0.85
N ARG A 189 -17.31 -4.54 -1.76
CA ARG A 189 -17.27 -4.07 -3.14
C ARG A 189 -18.74 -4.00 -3.56
N ARG A 190 -19.20 -2.81 -4.00
CA ARG A 190 -20.59 -2.62 -4.45
C ARG A 190 -20.94 -3.83 -5.31
N ALA A 191 -22.11 -4.43 -5.08
CA ALA A 191 -22.57 -5.61 -5.80
C ALA A 191 -22.21 -5.44 -7.29
N PRO A 192 -21.63 -6.45 -7.94
CA PRO A 192 -21.12 -6.30 -9.29
C PRO A 192 -22.23 -5.73 -10.15
N SER A 193 -21.99 -4.50 -10.61
CA SER A 193 -22.65 -4.00 -11.80
C SER A 193 -22.45 -5.06 -12.87
N SER A 194 -23.48 -5.37 -13.65
CA SER A 194 -23.43 -6.33 -14.75
C SER A 194 -22.50 -5.90 -15.91
N THR A 195 -21.69 -4.87 -15.67
CA THR A 195 -20.62 -4.41 -16.53
C THR A 195 -19.49 -5.41 -16.51
N ARG A 196 -19.11 -5.86 -17.70
CA ARG A 196 -18.10 -6.90 -17.91
C ARG A 196 -16.69 -6.42 -17.59
N TYR A 197 -16.48 -5.11 -17.65
CA TYR A 197 -15.17 -4.46 -17.48
C TYR A 197 -15.30 -3.14 -16.69
N ASP A 198 -14.26 -2.78 -15.96
CA ASP A 198 -14.09 -1.53 -15.23
C ASP A 198 -13.04 -0.64 -15.93
N MET A 199 -13.35 0.64 -16.14
CA MET A 199 -12.44 1.61 -16.77
C MET A 199 -12.22 2.82 -15.86
N ALA A 200 -10.96 3.18 -15.66
CA ALA A 200 -10.59 4.41 -14.98
C ALA A 200 -10.42 5.54 -15.99
N ILE A 201 -11.08 6.67 -15.79
CA ILE A 201 -10.86 7.89 -16.57
C ILE A 201 -10.07 8.86 -15.69
N LEU A 202 -8.77 9.00 -15.96
CA LEU A 202 -7.91 9.94 -15.25
C LEU A 202 -8.23 11.36 -15.68
N TYR A 203 -8.55 12.23 -14.71
CA TYR A 203 -8.83 13.63 -14.96
C TYR A 203 -8.31 14.50 -13.80
N ASN A 204 -8.17 15.80 -14.07
CA ASN A 204 -7.77 16.78 -13.08
C ASN A 204 -8.79 17.94 -13.06
N PRO A 205 -9.65 18.03 -12.03
CA PRO A 205 -10.66 19.07 -11.95
C PRO A 205 -10.08 20.49 -11.75
N GLN A 206 -8.80 20.61 -11.38
CA GLN A 206 -8.12 21.89 -11.20
C GLN A 206 -7.26 22.30 -12.40
N GLU A 207 -7.28 21.54 -13.50
CA GLU A 207 -6.55 21.90 -14.73
C GLU A 207 -7.23 23.09 -15.42
N GLU A 208 -6.46 24.12 -15.77
CA GLU A 208 -7.00 25.33 -16.40
C GLU A 208 -7.48 25.10 -17.85
N LEU A 209 -6.77 24.22 -18.57
CA LEU A 209 -7.06 23.88 -19.96
C LEU A 209 -7.15 22.34 -20.12
N PRO A 210 -8.19 21.72 -19.53
CA PRO A 210 -8.32 20.27 -19.59
C PRO A 210 -8.67 19.81 -21.01
N PRO A 211 -8.20 18.62 -21.43
CA PRO A 211 -8.54 18.07 -22.75
C PRO A 211 -10.01 17.68 -22.87
N SER A 212 -10.76 17.67 -21.76
CA SER A 212 -12.19 17.39 -21.74
C SER A 212 -12.88 18.21 -20.65
N ASP A 213 -14.00 18.84 -20.99
CA ASP A 213 -14.87 19.49 -20.02
C ASP A 213 -15.78 18.46 -19.30
N GLU A 214 -16.50 18.91 -18.28
CA GLU A 214 -17.40 18.05 -17.51
C GLU A 214 -18.47 17.38 -18.38
N ARG A 215 -18.97 18.07 -19.42
CA ARG A 215 -19.97 17.52 -20.35
C ARG A 215 -19.39 16.39 -21.19
N ALA A 216 -18.15 16.52 -21.65
CA ALA A 216 -17.44 15.48 -22.39
C ALA A 216 -17.16 14.25 -21.51
N LEU A 217 -16.72 14.45 -20.26
CA LEU A 217 -16.53 13.37 -19.29
C LEU A 217 -17.83 12.58 -19.05
N GLN A 218 -18.96 13.27 -18.87
CA GLN A 218 -20.26 12.59 -18.73
C GLN A 218 -20.67 11.82 -19.99
N LYS A 219 -20.36 12.33 -21.18
CA LYS A 219 -20.59 11.60 -22.45
C LYS A 219 -19.73 10.33 -22.53
N PHE A 220 -18.46 10.37 -22.12
CA PHE A 220 -17.60 9.19 -22.06
C PHE A 220 -18.15 8.13 -21.10
N ILE A 221 -18.57 8.54 -19.89
CA ILE A 221 -19.15 7.61 -18.91
C ILE A 221 -20.43 6.96 -19.46
N ARG A 222 -21.28 7.74 -20.15
CA ARG A 222 -22.49 7.23 -20.79
C ARG A 222 -22.17 6.24 -21.90
N ALA A 223 -21.24 6.58 -22.80
CA ALA A 223 -20.83 5.71 -23.89
C ALA A 223 -20.22 4.40 -23.37
N ALA A 224 -19.37 4.46 -22.34
CA ALA A 224 -18.82 3.28 -21.68
C ALA A 224 -19.93 2.37 -21.12
N ARG A 225 -20.94 2.96 -20.47
CA ARG A 225 -22.08 2.21 -19.94
C ARG A 225 -22.89 1.52 -21.03
N GLU A 226 -23.11 2.18 -22.16
CA GLU A 226 -23.80 1.60 -23.33
C GLU A 226 -23.03 0.40 -23.92
N GLN A 227 -21.72 0.32 -23.70
CA GLN A 227 -20.85 -0.81 -24.05
C GLN A 227 -20.67 -1.84 -22.92
N GLY A 228 -21.39 -1.70 -21.80
CA GLY A 228 -21.25 -2.60 -20.66
C GLY A 228 -19.94 -2.43 -19.88
N ILE A 229 -19.33 -1.24 -19.93
CA ILE A 229 -18.14 -0.87 -19.17
C ILE A 229 -18.55 0.06 -18.02
N ASN A 230 -18.07 -0.20 -16.81
CA ASN A 230 -18.22 0.70 -15.68
C ASN A 230 -17.07 1.70 -15.66
N ALA A 231 -17.32 2.92 -16.16
CA ALA A 231 -16.33 3.99 -16.14
C ALA A 231 -16.44 4.84 -14.86
N GLU A 232 -15.31 5.03 -14.17
CA GLU A 232 -15.17 5.88 -12.99
C GLU A 232 -14.14 6.98 -13.25
N LEU A 233 -14.45 8.21 -12.85
CA LEU A 233 -13.49 9.30 -12.85
C LEU A 233 -12.52 9.12 -11.68
N ILE A 234 -11.23 9.11 -11.97
CA ILE A 234 -10.17 8.99 -10.97
C ILE A 234 -9.20 10.17 -11.05
N GLU A 235 -8.61 10.54 -9.92
CA GLU A 235 -7.64 11.63 -9.84
C GLU A 235 -6.24 11.08 -9.51
N ARG A 236 -5.24 11.97 -9.50
CA ARG A 236 -3.84 11.63 -9.15
C ARG A 236 -3.71 10.79 -7.87
N ARG A 237 -4.53 11.06 -6.86
CA ARG A 237 -4.51 10.37 -5.56
C ARG A 237 -4.93 8.89 -5.63
N ASP A 238 -5.67 8.51 -6.67
CA ASP A 238 -6.22 7.17 -6.83
C ASP A 238 -5.23 6.21 -7.52
N TYR A 239 -3.97 6.64 -7.71
CA TYR A 239 -2.91 5.85 -8.34
C TYR A 239 -2.76 4.44 -7.74
N ALA A 240 -2.92 4.30 -6.43
CA ALA A 240 -2.84 3.01 -5.73
C ALA A 240 -3.93 2.02 -6.22
N ARG A 241 -5.14 2.53 -6.48
CA ARG A 241 -6.31 1.77 -6.91
C ARG A 241 -6.34 1.49 -8.41
N LEU A 242 -5.38 2.00 -9.20
CA LEU A 242 -5.38 1.84 -10.66
C LEU A 242 -5.46 0.37 -11.10
N ALA A 243 -4.84 -0.56 -10.35
CA ALA A 243 -4.87 -1.99 -10.64
C ALA A 243 -6.25 -2.65 -10.36
N GLU A 244 -7.24 -1.90 -9.86
CA GLU A 244 -8.62 -2.38 -9.71
C GLU A 244 -9.40 -2.36 -11.03
N TYR A 245 -8.87 -1.67 -12.06
CA TYR A 245 -9.53 -1.44 -13.35
C TYR A 245 -8.90 -2.27 -14.47
N ASP A 246 -9.66 -2.54 -15.53
CA ASP A 246 -9.20 -3.25 -16.72
C ASP A 246 -8.60 -2.31 -17.78
N ALA A 247 -8.98 -1.03 -17.75
CA ALA A 247 -8.52 -0.02 -18.68
C ALA A 247 -8.28 1.33 -18.01
N LEU A 248 -7.32 2.09 -18.55
CA LEU A 248 -7.03 3.48 -18.18
C LEU A 248 -7.25 4.37 -19.41
N PHE A 249 -8.09 5.40 -19.26
CA PHE A 249 -8.29 6.46 -20.24
C PHE A 249 -7.81 7.81 -19.69
N ILE A 250 -6.85 8.45 -20.33
CA ILE A 250 -6.15 9.62 -19.77
C ILE A 250 -6.72 10.92 -20.33
N ARG A 251 -7.53 11.65 -19.55
CA ARG A 251 -8.09 12.97 -19.91
C ARG A 251 -7.50 14.09 -19.06
N GLU A 252 -6.17 14.18 -19.14
CA GLU A 252 -5.35 15.24 -18.57
C GLU A 252 -4.12 15.45 -19.47
N THR A 253 -3.48 16.62 -19.39
CA THR A 253 -2.25 16.90 -20.16
C THR A 253 -1.17 15.83 -19.91
N THR A 254 -0.70 15.21 -21.00
CA THR A 254 0.37 14.21 -21.00
C THR A 254 1.72 14.87 -21.30
N GLN A 255 2.71 14.66 -20.42
CA GLN A 255 4.11 15.02 -20.66
C GLN A 255 5.02 13.94 -20.07
N ILE A 256 6.21 13.78 -20.64
CA ILE A 256 7.18 12.75 -20.23
C ILE A 256 7.57 12.87 -18.75
N ALA A 257 7.63 14.09 -18.21
CA ALA A 257 7.93 14.36 -16.79
C ALA A 257 6.67 14.50 -15.91
N HIS A 258 5.48 14.18 -16.43
CA HIS A 258 4.21 14.34 -15.72
C HIS A 258 3.73 13.03 -15.09
N TYR A 259 2.85 13.13 -14.09
CA TYR A 259 2.38 11.94 -13.38
C TYR A 259 1.45 11.06 -14.23
N THR A 260 0.84 11.62 -15.28
CA THR A 260 0.04 10.89 -16.27
C THR A 260 0.86 9.81 -16.98
N TYR A 261 2.15 10.05 -17.24
CA TYR A 261 3.07 9.02 -17.76
C TYR A 261 3.26 7.86 -16.77
N ARG A 262 3.28 8.12 -15.46
CA ARG A 262 3.35 7.07 -14.43
C ARG A 262 2.09 6.21 -14.42
N PHE A 263 0.92 6.83 -14.55
CA PHE A 263 -0.36 6.11 -14.70
C PHE A 263 -0.34 5.21 -15.94
N ALA A 264 0.09 5.73 -17.09
CA ALA A 264 0.22 4.94 -18.32
C ALA A 264 1.17 3.74 -18.15
N ARG A 265 2.36 3.96 -17.60
CA ARG A 265 3.35 2.89 -17.36
C ARG A 265 2.88 1.86 -16.35
N LYS A 266 2.19 2.29 -15.28
CA LYS A 266 1.61 1.36 -14.31
C LYS A 266 0.52 0.53 -14.97
N ALA A 267 -0.43 1.15 -15.65
CA ALA A 267 -1.51 0.45 -16.34
C ALA A 267 -0.97 -0.57 -17.35
N ASP A 268 0.01 -0.18 -18.18
CA ASP A 268 0.72 -1.07 -19.11
C ASP A 268 1.37 -2.27 -18.36
N SER A 269 2.05 -2.02 -17.24
CA SER A 269 2.67 -3.09 -16.44
C SER A 269 1.68 -4.03 -15.75
N GLU A 270 0.47 -3.56 -15.45
CA GLU A 270 -0.63 -4.39 -14.93
C GLU A 270 -1.40 -5.09 -16.06
N GLY A 271 -0.99 -4.92 -17.33
CA GLY A 271 -1.65 -5.51 -18.50
C GLY A 271 -2.97 -4.85 -18.87
N MET A 272 -3.22 -3.63 -18.39
CA MET A 272 -4.44 -2.86 -18.68
C MET A 272 -4.37 -2.27 -20.09
N VAL A 273 -5.54 -2.06 -20.70
CA VAL A 273 -5.64 -1.25 -21.93
C VAL A 273 -5.43 0.22 -21.58
N VAL A 274 -4.43 0.86 -22.18
CA VAL A 274 -4.15 2.29 -21.99
C VAL A 274 -4.59 3.07 -23.22
N ILE A 275 -5.43 4.07 -23.00
CA ILE A 275 -5.95 4.97 -24.01
C ILE A 275 -5.54 6.38 -23.60
N ASP A 276 -4.79 7.05 -24.46
CA ASP A 276 -4.63 8.51 -24.42
C ASP A 276 -5.64 9.13 -25.39
#